data_AF-A0A8T0SJT6-F1
#
_entry.id   AF-A0A8T0SJT6-F1
#
_cell.length_a   1.000
_cell.length_b   1.000
_cell.length_c   1.000
_cell.angle_alpha   90.00
_cell.angle_beta   90.00
_cell.angle_gamma   90.00
#
_symmetry.space_group_name_H-M   'P 1'
#
loop_
_entity.id
_entity.type
_entity.pdbx_description
1 polymer ?
#
loop_
_entity_poly.entity_id
_entity_poly.type
_entity_poly.pdbx_seq_one_letter_code
_entity_poly.pdbx_strand_id
1 'polypeptide(L)'
;MESSRSRKRTRQAYDDPDAPLPEREVPRGGASPPWREDDRDGHYVFDLGENLTRRYKILSKMGEGTFGRVLECWDRETREYVAIKVVRSIRKYRDAAMIEIDVLNRLAENEKYRSLCVQIQRWFDYRNHICIVFEKLGPSLYDFLKRNRYQPFPMELVREFGRQLLESVAYMHELRLIHTDLKPENILLVSSEYIKVPSSKKSSQDEMHFKCLPKSSAIKLIDFGSTAFDNQEHNSIVSTRHYRAPEIILGLGWSSPCDIWSVGCILVELCSVRSLLTLVFF
;
A
#
# COMPACT_ATOMS: atom_id res chain seq x y z
N MET A 1 35.27 20.07 48.42
CA MET A 1 34.67 18.72 48.26
C MET A 1 33.41 18.88 47.45
N GLU A 2 33.44 18.59 46.15
CA GLU A 2 32.23 18.14 45.46
C GLU A 2 32.66 17.41 44.18
N SER A 3 32.31 16.13 44.15
CA SER A 3 32.71 15.14 43.15
C SER A 3 31.74 15.17 41.98
N SER A 4 32.32 15.14 40.79
CA SER A 4 31.71 14.82 39.51
C SER A 4 30.89 13.51 39.52
N ARG A 5 29.73 13.50 38.86
CA ARG A 5 29.14 12.30 38.22
C ARG A 5 28.30 12.68 36.99
N SER A 6 28.94 12.62 35.82
CA SER A 6 28.27 12.59 34.52
C SER A 6 27.70 11.18 34.28
N ARG A 7 26.38 11.06 34.14
CA ARG A 7 25.70 9.81 33.76
C ARG A 7 25.87 9.61 32.25
N LYS A 8 26.74 8.68 31.84
CA LYS A 8 26.81 8.16 30.47
C LYS A 8 25.48 7.49 30.12
N ARG A 9 24.76 8.04 29.13
CA ARG A 9 23.64 7.36 28.45
C ARG A 9 24.19 6.20 27.64
N THR A 10 23.74 4.98 27.93
CA THR A 10 24.03 3.77 27.16
C THR A 10 23.39 3.92 25.77
N ARG A 11 24.18 3.82 24.70
CA ARG A 11 23.69 3.79 23.31
C ARG A 11 22.86 2.50 23.11
N GLN A 12 21.60 2.66 22.71
CA GLN A 12 20.77 1.55 22.25
C GLN A 12 21.28 1.07 20.88
N ALA A 13 21.41 -0.24 20.71
CA ALA A 13 21.92 -0.90 19.52
C ALA A 13 20.84 -0.98 18.42
N TYR A 14 20.50 0.15 17.81
CA TYR A 14 19.55 0.21 16.69
C TYR A 14 20.05 0.93 15.43
N ASP A 15 21.35 1.24 15.33
CA ASP A 15 21.92 2.02 14.21
C ASP A 15 22.97 1.23 13.38
N ASP A 16 22.75 -0.05 13.13
CA ASP A 16 23.57 -0.81 12.15
C ASP A 16 22.69 -1.45 11.05
N PRO A 17 22.70 -0.92 9.82
CA PRO A 17 21.92 -1.44 8.69
C PRO A 17 22.50 -2.72 8.06
N ASP A 18 23.70 -3.16 8.44
CA ASP A 18 24.35 -4.39 7.95
C ASP A 18 24.38 -5.52 9.00
N ALA A 19 23.72 -5.34 10.14
CA ALA A 19 23.59 -6.41 11.14
C ALA A 19 22.71 -7.55 10.59
N PRO A 20 23.18 -8.83 10.60
CA PRO A 20 22.37 -9.95 10.18
C PRO A 20 21.11 -10.01 11.03
N LEU A 21 19.94 -10.03 10.37
CA LEU A 21 18.66 -10.17 11.03
C LEU A 21 18.69 -11.43 11.90
N PRO A 22 18.28 -11.37 13.18
CA PRO A 22 18.22 -12.56 14.00
C PRO A 22 17.30 -13.57 13.31
N GLU A 23 17.83 -14.78 13.08
CA GLU A 23 17.06 -15.89 12.53
C GLU A 23 15.81 -16.06 13.39
N ARG A 24 14.66 -15.61 12.87
CA ARG A 24 13.39 -15.73 13.57
C ARG A 24 13.01 -17.19 13.55
N GLU A 25 13.37 -17.91 14.61
CA GLU A 25 12.85 -19.25 14.88
C GLU A 25 11.34 -19.23 14.71
N VAL A 26 10.83 -19.99 13.75
CA VAL A 26 9.40 -20.15 13.54
C VAL A 26 8.93 -21.17 14.58
N PRO A 27 8.19 -20.79 15.65
CA PRO A 27 7.70 -21.73 16.63
C PRO A 27 6.97 -22.90 15.97
N ARG A 28 7.46 -24.09 16.29
CA ARG A 28 6.79 -25.37 16.03
C ARG A 28 5.57 -25.43 16.96
N GLY A 29 4.37 -25.29 16.40
CA GLY A 29 3.13 -25.48 17.16
C GLY A 29 1.96 -24.66 16.65
N GLY A 30 0.97 -25.35 16.06
CA GLY A 30 -0.34 -24.80 15.72
C GLY A 30 -1.22 -24.61 16.95
N ALA A 31 -0.77 -23.79 17.91
CA ALA A 31 -1.63 -23.33 18.98
C ALA A 31 -2.81 -22.54 18.37
N SER A 32 -4.02 -22.81 18.85
CA SER A 32 -5.21 -22.05 18.44
C SER A 32 -4.97 -20.57 18.70
N PRO A 33 -5.32 -19.67 17.75
CA PRO A 33 -5.23 -18.24 17.96
C PRO A 33 -5.93 -17.83 19.27
N PRO A 34 -5.31 -17.03 20.14
CA PRO A 34 -5.97 -16.55 21.36
C PRO A 34 -7.24 -15.81 20.98
N TRP A 35 -8.32 -16.00 21.74
CA TRP A 35 -9.56 -15.25 21.54
C TRP A 35 -9.45 -13.91 22.27
N ARG A 36 -9.79 -12.83 21.57
CA ARG A 36 -9.82 -11.45 22.08
C ARG A 36 -11.08 -10.79 21.54
N GLU A 37 -11.63 -9.88 22.32
CA GLU A 37 -12.65 -8.95 21.82
C GLU A 37 -12.03 -7.97 20.82
N ASP A 38 -12.85 -7.50 19.89
CA ASP A 38 -12.47 -6.44 18.96
C ASP A 38 -12.23 -5.12 19.72
N ASP A 39 -11.46 -4.21 19.12
CA ASP A 39 -11.34 -2.87 19.71
C ASP A 39 -12.62 -2.05 19.54
N ARG A 40 -12.66 -0.86 20.17
CA ARG A 40 -13.84 0.04 20.15
C ARG A 40 -14.28 0.45 18.75
N ASP A 41 -13.37 0.37 17.79
CA ASP A 41 -13.55 0.74 16.39
C ASP A 41 -13.90 -0.46 15.50
N GLY A 42 -14.06 -1.65 16.11
CA GLY A 42 -14.39 -2.91 15.45
C GLY A 42 -13.22 -3.56 14.74
N HIS A 43 -11.97 -3.20 15.03
CA HIS A 43 -10.82 -3.89 14.44
C HIS A 43 -10.45 -5.15 15.21
N TYR A 44 -9.95 -6.12 14.45
CA TYR A 44 -9.36 -7.33 15.00
C TYR A 44 -8.13 -7.00 15.85
N VAL A 45 -8.14 -7.44 17.10
CA VAL A 45 -7.02 -7.26 18.04
C VAL A 45 -6.06 -8.43 17.93
N PHE A 46 -4.77 -8.14 17.78
CA PHE A 46 -3.72 -9.13 17.61
C PHE A 46 -2.39 -8.70 18.23
N ASP A 47 -1.51 -9.67 18.47
CA ASP A 47 -0.09 -9.47 18.79
C ASP A 47 0.84 -9.99 17.68
N LEU A 48 2.01 -9.38 17.53
CA LEU A 48 3.00 -9.83 16.56
C LEU A 48 3.57 -11.20 16.93
N GLY A 49 3.70 -12.08 15.95
CA GLY A 49 4.23 -13.44 16.12
C GLY A 49 3.17 -14.49 16.44
N GLU A 50 1.93 -14.10 16.73
CA GLU A 50 0.84 -15.05 16.96
C GLU A 50 0.20 -15.56 15.65
N ASN A 51 -0.72 -16.51 15.76
CA ASN A 51 -1.45 -17.05 14.63
C ASN A 51 -2.75 -16.25 14.40
N LEU A 52 -3.02 -15.78 13.17
CA LEU A 52 -4.35 -15.28 12.78
C LEU A 52 -5.31 -16.46 12.64
N THR A 53 -4.88 -17.50 11.93
CA THR A 53 -5.53 -18.81 11.84
C THR A 53 -4.46 -19.89 11.99
N ARG A 54 -4.83 -21.18 12.00
CA ARG A 54 -3.83 -22.27 11.98
C ARG A 54 -2.87 -22.19 10.79
N ARG A 55 -3.31 -21.59 9.69
CA ARG A 55 -2.51 -21.41 8.46
C ARG A 55 -1.64 -20.17 8.49
N TYR A 56 -2.18 -19.04 8.93
CA TYR A 56 -1.53 -17.74 8.80
C TYR A 56 -0.92 -17.28 10.12
N LYS A 57 0.39 -17.05 10.12
CA LYS A 57 1.11 -16.45 11.27
C LYS A 57 1.35 -14.97 11.02
N ILE A 58 0.97 -14.10 11.95
CA ILE A 58 1.13 -12.65 11.86
C ILE A 58 2.59 -12.28 12.14
N LEU A 59 3.19 -11.49 11.24
CA LEU A 59 4.59 -11.07 11.34
C LEU A 59 4.75 -9.57 11.58
N SER A 60 3.98 -8.76 10.87
CA SER A 60 4.02 -7.30 10.97
C SER A 60 2.68 -6.69 10.56
N LYS A 61 2.45 -5.44 10.95
CA LYS A 61 1.32 -4.63 10.48
C LYS A 61 1.84 -3.73 9.35
N MET A 62 1.31 -3.92 8.14
CA MET A 62 1.70 -3.16 6.95
C MET A 62 0.93 -1.85 6.82
N GLY A 63 -0.33 -1.81 7.26
CA GLY A 63 -1.18 -0.62 7.16
C GLY A 63 -2.44 -0.68 8.03
N GLU A 64 -3.08 0.46 8.18
CA GLU A 64 -4.39 0.62 8.82
C GLU A 64 -5.16 1.75 8.15
N GLY A 65 -6.47 1.60 8.04
CA GLY A 65 -7.35 2.65 7.58
C GLY A 65 -8.79 2.48 8.07
N THR A 66 -9.69 3.18 7.40
CA THR A 66 -11.12 3.17 7.71
C THR A 66 -11.73 1.77 7.60
N PHE A 67 -11.25 0.95 6.67
CA PHE A 67 -11.83 -0.36 6.37
C PHE A 67 -11.28 -1.50 7.24
N GLY A 68 -10.10 -1.32 7.85
CA GLY A 68 -9.45 -2.38 8.61
C GLY A 68 -7.93 -2.23 8.68
N ARG A 69 -7.25 -3.37 8.87
CA ARG A 69 -5.79 -3.46 8.97
C ARG A 69 -5.23 -4.40 7.90
N VAL A 70 -4.05 -4.10 7.40
CA VAL A 70 -3.32 -4.99 6.49
C VAL A 70 -2.13 -5.57 7.24
N LEU A 71 -2.07 -6.90 7.30
CA LEU A 71 -1.06 -7.65 8.04
C LEU A 71 -0.15 -8.39 7.08
N GLU A 72 1.15 -8.38 7.34
CA GLU A 72 2.08 -9.32 6.73
C GLU A 72 1.99 -10.64 7.49
N CYS A 73 1.70 -11.72 6.77
CA CYS A 73 1.57 -13.05 7.34
C CYS A 73 2.48 -14.06 6.63
N TRP A 74 2.93 -15.06 7.37
CA TRP A 74 3.50 -16.28 6.80
C TRP A 74 2.40 -17.30 6.56
N ASP A 75 2.20 -17.71 5.31
CA ASP A 75 1.32 -18.81 4.94
C ASP A 75 2.05 -20.14 5.10
N ARG A 76 1.63 -20.95 6.08
CA ARG A 76 2.26 -22.23 6.38
C ARG A 76 2.00 -23.30 5.32
N GLU A 77 0.95 -23.16 4.51
CA GLU A 77 0.64 -24.14 3.46
C GLU A 77 1.46 -23.89 2.21
N THR A 78 1.44 -22.66 1.69
CA THR A 78 2.20 -22.31 0.46
C THR A 78 3.67 -22.04 0.74
N ARG A 79 4.04 -21.79 2.01
CA ARG A 79 5.38 -21.37 2.44
C ARG A 79 5.80 -20.06 1.79
N GLU A 80 4.85 -19.13 1.68
CA GLU A 80 5.06 -17.80 1.13
C GLU A 80 4.63 -16.73 2.11
N TYR A 81 5.17 -15.52 1.93
CA TYR A 81 4.69 -14.34 2.60
C TYR A 81 3.48 -13.78 1.85
N VAL A 82 2.44 -13.41 2.59
CA VAL A 82 1.19 -12.86 2.07
C VAL A 82 0.82 -11.58 2.81
N ALA A 83 0.04 -10.73 2.14
CA ALA A 83 -0.62 -9.60 2.78
C ALA A 83 -2.09 -9.96 3.05
N ILE A 84 -2.57 -9.80 4.28
CA ILE A 84 -3.96 -10.09 4.66
C ILE A 84 -4.64 -8.81 5.12
N LYS A 85 -5.64 -8.36 4.36
CA LYS A 85 -6.54 -7.27 4.77
C LYS A 85 -7.61 -7.86 5.68
N VAL A 86 -7.56 -7.51 6.96
CA VAL A 86 -8.55 -7.88 7.97
C VAL A 86 -9.53 -6.72 8.13
N VAL A 87 -10.73 -6.90 7.57
CA VAL A 87 -11.80 -5.90 7.54
C VAL A 87 -12.44 -5.79 8.92
N ARG A 88 -12.83 -4.59 9.34
CA ARG A 88 -13.52 -4.37 10.62
C ARG A 88 -14.79 -5.22 10.74
N SER A 89 -15.10 -5.64 11.96
CA SER A 89 -16.28 -6.43 12.36
C SER A 89 -17.57 -5.58 12.39
N ILE A 90 -17.75 -4.72 11.38
CA ILE A 90 -18.90 -3.82 11.24
C ILE A 90 -19.59 -4.16 9.92
N ARG A 91 -20.89 -4.43 9.98
CA ARG A 91 -21.71 -4.89 8.84
C ARG A 91 -21.44 -4.10 7.55
N LYS A 92 -21.50 -2.76 7.60
CA LYS A 92 -21.26 -1.89 6.43
C LYS A 92 -19.89 -2.12 5.76
N TYR A 93 -18.84 -2.38 6.54
CA TYR A 93 -17.49 -2.61 6.01
C TYR A 93 -17.33 -4.02 5.47
N ARG A 94 -18.00 -5.00 6.09
CA ARG A 94 -18.06 -6.37 5.57
C ARG A 94 -18.79 -6.45 4.24
N ASP A 95 -19.95 -5.78 4.13
CA ASP A 95 -20.72 -5.70 2.89
C ASP A 95 -19.89 -5.05 1.77
N ALA A 96 -19.19 -3.93 2.07
CA ALA A 96 -18.26 -3.29 1.14
C ALA A 96 -17.08 -4.19 0.74
N ALA A 97 -16.56 -5.00 1.65
CA ALA A 97 -15.47 -5.93 1.35
C ALA A 97 -15.90 -7.05 0.38
N MET A 98 -17.16 -7.49 0.43
CA MET A 98 -17.68 -8.46 -0.56
C MET A 98 -17.71 -7.87 -1.96
N ILE A 99 -18.11 -6.60 -2.09
CA ILE A 99 -18.06 -5.88 -3.38
C ILE A 99 -16.62 -5.77 -3.87
N GLU A 100 -15.67 -5.44 -2.99
CA GLU A 100 -14.23 -5.40 -3.33
C GLU A 100 -13.72 -6.76 -3.81
N ILE A 101 -14.12 -7.86 -3.16
CA ILE A 101 -13.77 -9.23 -3.57
C ILE A 101 -14.30 -9.53 -4.97
N ASP A 102 -15.54 -9.14 -5.29
CA ASP A 102 -16.12 -9.36 -6.62
C ASP A 102 -15.37 -8.58 -7.71
N VAL A 103 -14.99 -7.33 -7.44
CA VAL A 103 -14.14 -6.53 -8.32
C VAL A 103 -12.78 -7.20 -8.53
N LEU A 104 -12.12 -7.64 -7.45
CA LEU A 104 -10.83 -8.31 -7.50
C LEU A 104 -10.87 -9.60 -8.31
N ASN A 105 -11.92 -10.42 -8.14
CA ASN A 105 -12.10 -11.65 -8.91
C ASN A 105 -12.25 -11.34 -10.40
N ARG A 106 -13.06 -10.34 -10.75
CA ARG A 106 -13.26 -9.93 -12.15
C ARG A 106 -11.97 -9.41 -12.81
N LEU A 107 -11.15 -8.67 -12.06
CA LEU A 107 -9.82 -8.23 -12.53
C LEU A 107 -8.85 -9.40 -12.72
N ALA A 108 -9.02 -10.49 -11.97
CA ALA A 108 -8.16 -11.66 -12.05
C ALA A 108 -8.47 -12.60 -13.23
N GLU A 109 -9.63 -12.44 -13.89
CA GLU A 109 -10.08 -13.28 -15.01
C GLU A 109 -9.24 -13.08 -16.28
N ASN A 110 -8.65 -11.89 -16.48
CA ASN A 110 -7.85 -11.62 -17.67
C ASN A 110 -6.36 -11.84 -17.40
N GLU A 111 -5.84 -12.98 -17.86
CA GLU A 111 -4.42 -13.36 -17.68
C GLU A 111 -3.44 -12.31 -18.24
N LYS A 112 -3.80 -11.62 -19.32
CA LYS A 112 -2.94 -10.62 -19.97
C LYS A 112 -2.65 -9.43 -19.06
N TYR A 113 -3.61 -9.03 -18.24
CA TYR A 113 -3.52 -7.84 -17.37
C TYR A 113 -3.40 -8.22 -15.88
N ARG A 114 -3.31 -9.52 -15.57
CA ARG A 114 -3.17 -10.06 -14.21
C ARG A 114 -1.96 -9.50 -13.45
N SER A 115 -0.91 -9.10 -14.15
CA SER A 115 0.28 -8.51 -13.53
C SER A 115 0.13 -7.03 -13.16
N LEU A 116 -0.94 -6.35 -13.59
CA LEU A 116 -1.11 -4.89 -13.43
C LEU A 116 -1.91 -4.48 -12.19
N CYS A 117 -2.71 -5.40 -11.66
CA CYS A 117 -3.51 -5.23 -10.45
C CYS A 117 -3.12 -6.29 -9.42
N VAL A 118 -3.21 -5.97 -8.12
CA VAL A 118 -2.93 -6.94 -7.06
C VAL A 118 -3.83 -8.16 -7.16
N GLN A 119 -3.22 -9.34 -6.97
CA GLN A 119 -3.93 -10.60 -7.08
C GLN A 119 -4.47 -11.05 -5.74
N ILE A 120 -5.79 -11.29 -5.70
CA ILE A 120 -6.44 -12.02 -4.64
C ILE A 120 -6.05 -13.50 -4.74
N GLN A 121 -5.57 -14.07 -3.64
CA GLN A 121 -5.29 -15.50 -3.52
C GLN A 121 -6.51 -16.27 -3.00
N ARG A 122 -7.19 -15.68 -2.01
CA ARG A 122 -8.43 -16.20 -1.40
C ARG A 122 -9.01 -15.15 -0.45
N TRP A 123 -10.20 -15.44 0.06
CA TRP A 123 -10.78 -14.75 1.21
C TRP A 123 -11.41 -15.76 2.18
N PHE A 124 -11.64 -15.35 3.42
CA PHE A 124 -12.37 -16.13 4.41
C PHE A 124 -13.01 -15.21 5.46
N ASP A 125 -14.13 -15.63 6.06
CA ASP A 125 -14.67 -14.99 7.25
C ASP A 125 -14.02 -15.62 8.49
N TYR A 126 -13.45 -14.79 9.35
CA TYR A 126 -12.86 -15.21 10.60
C TYR A 126 -13.29 -14.30 11.74
N ARG A 127 -14.01 -14.87 12.71
CA ARG A 127 -14.51 -14.15 13.89
C ARG A 127 -15.25 -12.87 13.51
N ASN A 128 -16.10 -12.93 12.48
CA ASN A 128 -16.88 -11.79 11.97
C ASN A 128 -16.05 -10.73 11.22
N HIS A 129 -14.77 -11.01 10.92
CA HIS A 129 -13.95 -10.20 10.03
C HIS A 129 -13.82 -10.88 8.67
N ILE A 130 -14.09 -10.13 7.59
CA ILE A 130 -13.72 -10.57 6.25
C ILE A 130 -12.21 -10.39 6.10
N CYS A 131 -11.50 -11.49 5.83
CA CYS A 131 -10.07 -11.52 5.61
C CYS A 131 -9.78 -11.78 4.14
N ILE A 132 -9.13 -10.84 3.46
CA ILE A 132 -8.74 -10.96 2.04
C ILE A 132 -7.24 -11.17 1.96
N VAL A 133 -6.82 -12.26 1.32
CA VAL A 133 -5.42 -12.67 1.19
C VAL A 133 -4.90 -12.28 -0.18
N PHE A 134 -3.81 -11.53 -0.21
CA PHE A 134 -3.14 -11.04 -1.40
C PHE A 134 -1.71 -11.56 -1.48
N GLU A 135 -1.15 -11.57 -2.70
CA GLU A 135 0.30 -11.63 -2.87
C GLU A 135 0.99 -10.52 -2.06
N LYS A 136 2.16 -10.81 -1.48
CA LYS A 136 2.97 -9.78 -0.83
C LYS A 136 3.69 -8.94 -1.89
N LEU A 137 3.47 -7.63 -1.85
CA LEU A 137 4.16 -6.64 -2.68
C LEU A 137 5.21 -5.87 -1.87
N GLY A 138 5.99 -5.06 -2.57
CA GLY A 138 6.91 -4.08 -2.01
C GLY A 138 6.21 -2.82 -1.48
N PRO A 139 6.97 -1.76 -1.16
CA PRO A 139 6.40 -0.52 -0.65
C PRO A 139 5.57 0.20 -1.72
N SER A 140 4.64 1.04 -1.26
CA SER A 140 3.95 1.99 -2.13
C SER A 140 4.93 3.01 -2.73
N LEU A 141 4.59 3.62 -3.86
CA LEU A 141 5.40 4.70 -4.43
C LEU A 141 5.51 5.88 -3.46
N TYR A 142 4.45 6.17 -2.70
CA TYR A 142 4.48 7.14 -1.61
C TYR A 142 5.52 6.80 -0.53
N ASP A 143 5.46 5.57 0.00
CA ASP A 143 6.39 5.13 1.05
C ASP A 143 7.83 5.11 0.56
N PHE A 144 8.04 4.74 -0.72
CA PHE A 144 9.36 4.79 -1.34
C PHE A 144 9.89 6.23 -1.42
N LEU A 145 9.08 7.19 -1.90
CA LEU A 145 9.43 8.61 -1.92
C LEU A 145 9.76 9.12 -0.53
N LYS A 146 8.91 8.84 0.46
CA LYS A 146 9.08 9.26 1.85
C LYS A 146 10.39 8.74 2.44
N ARG A 147 10.71 7.45 2.24
CA ARG A 147 12.00 6.86 2.65
C ARG A 147 13.19 7.47 1.92
N ASN A 148 13.00 7.86 0.65
CA ASN A 148 14.01 8.53 -0.16
C ASN A 148 14.01 10.06 0.02
N ARG A 149 13.53 10.56 1.17
CA ARG A 149 13.48 11.99 1.54
C ARG A 149 12.81 12.87 0.48
N TYR A 150 11.75 12.35 -0.14
CA TYR A 150 10.99 13.05 -1.18
C TYR A 150 11.89 13.52 -2.33
N GLN A 151 12.89 12.71 -2.71
CA GLN A 151 13.63 12.93 -3.94
C GLN A 151 12.85 12.38 -5.15
N PRO A 152 12.77 13.13 -6.25
CA PRO A 152 11.99 12.71 -7.41
C PRO A 152 12.59 11.48 -8.07
N PHE A 153 11.73 10.71 -8.71
CA PHE A 153 12.17 9.62 -9.54
C PHE A 153 12.79 10.16 -10.84
N PRO A 154 13.79 9.47 -11.42
CA PRO A 154 14.29 9.79 -12.75
C PRO A 154 13.16 9.71 -13.78
N MET A 155 13.18 10.59 -14.79
CA MET A 155 12.13 10.68 -15.82
C MET A 155 11.86 9.33 -16.52
N GLU A 156 12.92 8.56 -16.77
CA GLU A 156 12.81 7.22 -17.36
C GLU A 156 11.94 6.27 -16.52
N LEU A 157 12.08 6.34 -15.19
CA LEU A 157 11.32 5.52 -14.26
C LEU A 157 9.87 6.02 -14.13
N VAL A 158 9.66 7.34 -14.15
CA VAL A 158 8.30 7.92 -14.15
C VAL A 158 7.56 7.55 -15.43
N ARG A 159 8.24 7.53 -16.59
CA ARG A 159 7.64 7.07 -17.85
C ARG A 159 7.17 5.62 -17.74
N GLU A 160 7.98 4.76 -17.13
CA GLU A 160 7.66 3.35 -17.00
C GLU A 160 6.54 3.09 -15.98
N PHE A 161 6.50 3.84 -14.88
CA PHE A 161 5.36 3.83 -13.96
C PHE A 161 4.08 4.34 -14.64
N GLY A 162 4.17 5.42 -15.41
CA GLY A 162 3.03 5.97 -16.13
C GLY A 162 2.46 5.02 -17.18
N ARG A 163 3.32 4.34 -17.94
CA ARG A 163 2.90 3.32 -18.90
C ARG A 163 2.11 2.21 -18.22
N GLN A 164 2.66 1.60 -17.18
CA GLN A 164 2.01 0.51 -16.44
C GLN A 164 0.71 0.98 -15.75
N LEU A 165 0.70 2.16 -15.14
CA LEU A 165 -0.49 2.71 -14.49
C LEU A 165 -1.62 2.98 -15.49
N LEU A 166 -1.31 3.56 -16.66
CA LEU A 166 -2.28 3.78 -17.73
C LEU A 166 -2.81 2.45 -18.29
N GLU A 167 -1.97 1.42 -18.40
CA GLU A 167 -2.41 0.07 -18.79
C GLU A 167 -3.36 -0.54 -17.76
N SER A 168 -3.07 -0.40 -16.46
CA SER A 168 -3.98 -0.86 -15.38
C SER A 168 -5.34 -0.15 -15.47
N VAL A 169 -5.32 1.18 -15.60
CA VAL A 169 -6.53 2.00 -15.63
C VAL A 169 -7.34 1.74 -16.90
N ALA A 170 -6.70 1.62 -18.06
CA ALA A 170 -7.37 1.28 -19.31
C ALA A 170 -8.09 -0.08 -19.21
N TYR A 171 -7.43 -1.09 -18.63
CA TYR A 171 -8.07 -2.39 -18.41
C TYR A 171 -9.27 -2.32 -17.46
N MET A 172 -9.18 -1.55 -16.36
CA MET A 172 -10.33 -1.32 -15.48
C MET A 172 -11.50 -0.67 -16.23
N HIS A 173 -11.21 0.35 -17.04
CA HIS A 173 -12.22 1.08 -17.80
C HIS A 173 -12.89 0.20 -18.86
N GLU A 174 -12.16 -0.72 -19.50
CA GLU A 174 -12.72 -1.74 -20.39
C GLU A 174 -13.76 -2.63 -19.69
N LEU A 175 -13.57 -2.90 -18.39
CA LEU A 175 -14.53 -3.64 -17.56
C LEU A 175 -15.68 -2.77 -17.01
N ARG A 176 -15.74 -1.49 -17.36
CA ARG A 176 -16.65 -0.47 -16.80
C ARG A 176 -16.47 -0.26 -15.30
N LEU A 177 -15.23 -0.41 -14.82
CA LEU A 177 -14.83 -0.12 -13.45
C LEU A 177 -14.10 1.22 -13.42
N ILE A 178 -14.43 2.07 -12.45
CA ILE A 178 -13.75 3.34 -12.17
C ILE A 178 -13.11 3.19 -10.80
N HIS A 179 -11.80 3.42 -10.68
CA HIS A 179 -11.09 3.18 -9.42
C HIS A 179 -11.47 4.18 -8.34
N THR A 180 -11.61 5.46 -8.72
CA THR A 180 -12.03 6.60 -7.90
C THR A 180 -11.10 7.04 -6.76
N ASP A 181 -10.03 6.31 -6.44
CA ASP A 181 -9.08 6.66 -5.37
C ASP A 181 -7.63 6.35 -5.77
N LEU A 182 -7.26 6.71 -7.00
CA LEU A 182 -5.88 6.63 -7.47
C LEU A 182 -5.01 7.66 -6.75
N LYS A 183 -3.93 7.17 -6.14
CA LYS A 183 -2.93 7.95 -5.41
C LYS A 183 -1.62 7.16 -5.26
N PRO A 184 -0.47 7.78 -4.98
CA PRO A 184 0.81 7.08 -4.88
C PRO A 184 0.86 6.01 -3.77
N GLU A 185 0.00 6.10 -2.75
CA GLU A 185 -0.17 5.08 -1.71
C GLU A 185 -0.80 3.79 -2.24
N ASN A 186 -1.64 3.90 -3.29
CA ASN A 186 -2.35 2.78 -3.90
C ASN A 186 -1.60 2.17 -5.10
N ILE A 187 -0.35 2.56 -5.31
CA ILE A 187 0.52 2.00 -6.36
C ILE A 187 1.73 1.38 -5.68
N LEU A 188 1.83 0.05 -5.68
CA LEU A 188 2.89 -0.68 -5.00
C LEU A 188 3.93 -1.20 -5.99
N LEU A 189 5.20 -1.15 -5.59
CA LEU A 189 6.25 -1.85 -6.30
C LEU A 189 6.07 -3.36 -6.13
N VAL A 190 6.33 -4.15 -7.17
CA VAL A 190 6.31 -5.61 -7.07
C VAL A 190 7.43 -6.11 -6.13
N SER A 191 8.60 -5.45 -6.18
CA SER A 191 9.77 -5.82 -5.36
C SER A 191 10.12 -4.73 -4.35
N SER A 192 10.63 -5.16 -3.19
CA SER A 192 11.23 -4.25 -2.19
C SER A 192 12.69 -3.92 -2.47
N GLU A 193 13.31 -4.57 -3.46
CA GLU A 193 14.73 -4.36 -3.78
C GLU A 193 15.00 -2.97 -4.36
N TYR A 194 16.09 -2.36 -3.92
CA TYR A 194 16.53 -1.04 -4.37
C TYR A 194 18.04 -0.99 -4.54
N ILE A 195 18.50 -0.02 -5.33
CA ILE A 195 19.91 0.30 -5.53
C ILE A 195 20.21 1.69 -4.98
N LYS A 196 21.41 1.88 -4.43
CA LYS A 196 21.92 3.19 -4.01
C LYS A 196 22.74 3.78 -5.15
N VAL A 197 22.40 4.99 -5.59
CA VAL A 197 23.14 5.71 -6.63
C VAL A 197 23.64 7.05 -6.10
N PRO A 198 24.81 7.54 -6.53
CA PRO A 198 25.30 8.87 -6.15
C PRO A 198 24.31 9.96 -6.56
N SER A 199 24.05 10.91 -5.67
CA SER A 199 23.22 12.08 -5.93
C SER A 199 24.11 13.23 -6.39
N SER A 200 23.87 13.76 -7.60
CA SER A 200 24.69 14.83 -8.20
C SER A 200 24.51 16.21 -7.57
N LYS A 201 23.89 16.32 -6.39
CA LYS A 201 23.74 17.62 -5.72
C LYS A 201 25.10 18.03 -5.13
N LYS A 202 25.69 19.07 -5.72
CA LYS A 202 26.86 19.78 -5.16
C LYS A 202 26.45 20.48 -3.86
N SER A 203 26.58 19.81 -2.71
CA SER A 203 26.63 20.51 -1.43
C SER A 203 28.08 20.84 -1.08
N SER A 204 28.30 22.03 -0.55
CA SER A 204 29.58 22.62 -0.16
C SER A 204 30.24 21.98 1.08
N GLN A 205 29.90 20.73 1.40
CA GLN A 205 30.53 19.92 2.45
C GLN A 205 30.56 18.45 2.00
N ASP A 206 31.70 17.80 2.25
CA ASP A 206 32.23 16.51 1.73
C ASP A 206 31.39 15.23 1.99
N GLU A 207 30.07 15.32 2.20
CA GLU A 207 29.23 14.12 2.36
C GLU A 207 28.66 13.67 1.01
N MET A 208 29.16 12.53 0.50
CA MET A 208 28.54 11.82 -0.63
C MET A 208 27.09 11.46 -0.29
N HIS A 209 26.15 12.20 -0.87
CA HIS A 209 24.73 11.90 -0.73
C HIS A 209 24.33 10.81 -1.73
N PHE A 210 23.71 9.75 -1.24
CA PHE A 210 23.13 8.70 -2.07
C PHE A 210 21.61 8.87 -2.17
N LYS A 211 21.04 8.45 -3.30
CA LYS A 211 19.60 8.28 -3.46
C LYS A 211 19.28 6.82 -3.75
N CYS A 212 18.14 6.36 -3.26
CA CYS A 212 17.66 5.02 -3.54
C CYS A 212 16.77 5.03 -4.79
N LEU A 213 16.94 4.05 -5.66
CA LEU A 213 16.06 3.79 -6.79
C LEU A 213 15.57 2.34 -6.70
N PRO A 214 14.31 2.05 -7.05
CA PRO A 214 13.84 0.68 -7.10
C PRO A 214 14.63 -0.08 -8.17
N LYS A 215 15.01 -1.33 -7.86
CA LYS A 215 15.79 -2.17 -8.79
C LYS A 215 14.94 -2.63 -9.99
N SER A 216 13.63 -2.70 -9.80
CA SER A 216 12.64 -2.97 -10.83
C SER A 216 11.58 -1.88 -10.82
N SER A 217 11.11 -1.47 -12.00
CA SER A 217 10.02 -0.51 -12.19
C SER A 217 8.63 -1.16 -12.15
N ALA A 218 8.54 -2.47 -11.97
CA ALA A 218 7.27 -3.19 -11.98
C ALA A 218 6.37 -2.72 -10.84
N ILE A 219 5.15 -2.30 -11.16
CA ILE A 219 4.13 -1.84 -10.21
C ILE A 219 2.84 -2.63 -10.33
N LYS A 220 2.04 -2.61 -9.26
CA LYS A 220 0.65 -3.06 -9.25
C LYS A 220 -0.25 -2.02 -8.60
N LEU A 221 -1.44 -1.88 -9.16
CA LEU A 221 -2.52 -1.09 -8.58
C LEU A 221 -3.23 -1.89 -7.48
N ILE A 222 -3.55 -1.22 -6.36
CA ILE A 222 -4.21 -1.82 -5.20
C ILE A 222 -5.42 -1.00 -4.73
N ASP A 223 -6.14 -1.54 -3.75
CA ASP A 223 -7.23 -0.89 -3.02
C ASP A 223 -8.46 -0.55 -3.88
N PHE A 224 -9.19 -1.60 -4.25
CA PHE A 224 -10.43 -1.51 -5.03
C PHE A 224 -11.67 -1.31 -4.16
N GLY A 225 -11.52 -1.05 -2.86
CA GLY A 225 -12.64 -0.88 -1.92
C GLY A 225 -13.52 0.35 -2.19
N SER A 226 -13.04 1.29 -3.02
CA SER A 226 -13.81 2.45 -3.49
C SER A 226 -14.16 2.38 -4.98
N THR A 227 -13.87 1.26 -5.65
CA THR A 227 -14.17 1.09 -7.08
C THR A 227 -15.67 1.13 -7.31
N ALA A 228 -16.08 1.85 -8.36
CA ALA A 228 -17.47 1.99 -8.74
C ALA A 228 -17.71 1.43 -10.16
N PHE A 229 -18.90 0.89 -10.39
CA PHE A 229 -19.33 0.44 -11.72
C PHE A 229 -19.97 1.61 -12.45
N ASP A 230 -19.50 1.96 -13.65
CA ASP A 230 -19.97 3.12 -14.43
C ASP A 230 -21.52 3.20 -14.58
N ASN A 231 -22.21 2.07 -14.51
CA ASN A 231 -23.66 1.95 -14.72
C ASN A 231 -24.53 1.99 -13.44
N GLN A 232 -23.96 2.21 -12.24
CA GLN A 232 -24.71 2.24 -10.97
C GLN A 232 -25.01 3.68 -10.50
N GLU A 233 -25.59 3.85 -9.31
CA GLU A 233 -25.61 5.16 -8.63
C GLU A 233 -24.43 5.23 -7.66
N HIS A 234 -23.70 6.34 -7.67
CA HIS A 234 -22.41 6.46 -6.99
C HIS A 234 -22.39 7.71 -6.12
N ASN A 235 -21.53 7.71 -5.11
CA ASN A 235 -21.31 8.89 -4.27
C ASN A 235 -20.86 10.09 -5.12
N SER A 236 -21.44 11.26 -4.86
CA SER A 236 -21.08 12.49 -5.57
C SER A 236 -19.65 12.96 -5.28
N ILE A 237 -19.10 12.61 -4.11
CA ILE A 237 -17.74 12.96 -3.70
C ILE A 237 -16.90 11.68 -3.62
N VAL A 238 -15.91 11.59 -4.50
CA VAL A 238 -14.91 10.52 -4.52
C VAL A 238 -13.49 11.10 -4.60
N SER A 239 -12.48 10.23 -4.61
CA SER A 239 -11.05 10.54 -4.65
C SER A 239 -10.49 11.25 -3.41
N THR A 240 -9.26 10.90 -3.06
CA THR A 240 -8.46 11.67 -2.13
C THR A 240 -8.23 13.09 -2.68
N ARG A 241 -8.34 14.11 -1.81
CA ARG A 241 -8.40 15.53 -2.17
C ARG A 241 -7.35 15.98 -3.20
N HIS A 242 -6.10 15.54 -3.04
CA HIS A 242 -4.98 15.95 -3.89
C HIS A 242 -5.03 15.42 -5.33
N TYR A 243 -5.86 14.41 -5.58
CA TYR A 243 -5.98 13.72 -6.87
C TYR A 243 -7.40 13.82 -7.45
N ARG A 244 -8.26 14.64 -6.83
CA ARG A 244 -9.67 14.77 -7.17
C ARG A 244 -9.85 15.67 -8.40
N ALA A 245 -10.63 15.18 -9.35
CA ALA A 245 -10.95 15.88 -10.59
C ALA A 245 -11.87 17.10 -10.38
N PRO A 246 -11.76 18.15 -11.21
CA PRO A 246 -12.52 19.38 -11.06
C PRO A 246 -14.04 19.17 -11.18
N GLU A 247 -14.51 18.27 -12.03
CA GLU A 247 -15.93 17.94 -12.19
C GLU A 247 -16.54 17.35 -10.91
N ILE A 248 -15.76 16.60 -10.12
CA ILE A 248 -16.16 16.10 -8.80
C ILE A 248 -16.24 17.25 -7.80
N ILE A 249 -15.26 18.15 -7.82
CA ILE A 249 -15.23 19.32 -6.91
C ILE A 249 -16.43 20.24 -7.18
N LEU A 250 -16.76 20.43 -8.46
CA LEU A 250 -17.86 21.29 -8.92
C LEU A 250 -19.24 20.61 -8.86
N GLY A 251 -19.30 19.31 -8.54
CA GLY A 251 -20.56 18.57 -8.47
C GLY A 251 -21.25 18.40 -9.81
N LEU A 252 -20.49 18.31 -10.91
CA LEU A 252 -21.01 18.22 -12.29
C LEU A 252 -21.32 16.78 -12.73
N GLY A 253 -21.18 15.81 -11.81
CA GLY A 253 -21.12 14.39 -12.15
C GLY A 253 -19.72 13.98 -12.61
N TRP A 254 -19.44 12.68 -12.58
CA TRP A 254 -18.13 12.13 -12.94
C TRP A 254 -18.28 10.72 -13.51
N SER A 255 -17.28 10.28 -14.28
CA SER A 255 -17.15 8.92 -14.83
C SER A 255 -15.64 8.60 -14.92
N SER A 256 -15.25 7.61 -15.72
CA SER A 256 -13.88 7.14 -15.90
C SER A 256 -12.79 8.23 -16.14
N PRO A 257 -13.06 9.41 -16.75
CA PRO A 257 -12.04 10.45 -16.89
C PRO A 257 -11.48 10.98 -15.57
N CYS A 258 -12.19 10.83 -14.44
CA CYS A 258 -11.67 11.27 -13.14
C CYS A 258 -10.39 10.52 -12.74
N ASP A 259 -10.28 9.24 -13.10
CA ASP A 259 -9.07 8.45 -12.86
C ASP A 259 -7.90 8.99 -13.69
N ILE A 260 -8.15 9.44 -14.93
CA ILE A 260 -7.11 10.02 -15.79
C ILE A 260 -6.58 11.35 -15.21
N TRP A 261 -7.45 12.15 -14.61
CA TRP A 261 -7.03 13.33 -13.85
C TRP A 261 -6.09 12.94 -12.69
N SER A 262 -6.49 11.95 -11.89
CA SER A 262 -5.66 11.46 -10.79
C SER A 262 -4.29 10.96 -11.27
N VAL A 263 -4.25 10.21 -12.38
CA VAL A 263 -2.99 9.77 -13.02
C VAL A 263 -2.10 10.97 -13.36
N GLY A 264 -2.65 12.03 -13.97
CA GLY A 264 -1.90 13.25 -14.28
C GLY A 264 -1.27 13.89 -13.04
N CYS A 265 -2.05 14.01 -11.96
CA CYS A 265 -1.55 14.52 -10.68
C CYS A 265 -0.41 13.65 -10.10
N ILE A 266 -0.56 12.32 -10.14
CA ILE A 266 0.43 11.36 -9.66
C ILE A 266 1.74 11.51 -10.45
N LEU A 267 1.70 11.55 -11.79
CA LEU A 267 2.91 11.63 -12.61
C LEU A 267 3.72 12.90 -12.34
N VAL A 268 3.05 14.03 -12.12
CA VAL A 268 3.73 15.28 -11.75
C VAL A 268 4.36 15.19 -10.37
N GLU A 269 3.65 14.57 -9.40
CA GLU A 269 4.19 14.35 -8.06
C GLU A 269 5.43 13.45 -8.09
N LEU A 270 5.46 12.39 -8.91
CA LEU A 270 6.63 11.53 -9.06
C LEU A 270 7.83 12.27 -9.67
N CYS A 271 7.60 13.25 -10.54
CA CYS A 271 8.63 14.07 -11.19
C CYS A 271 9.17 15.22 -10.32
N SER A 272 8.32 15.86 -9.51
CA SER A 272 8.66 17.12 -8.82
C SER A 272 8.59 17.04 -7.29
N VAL A 273 7.99 15.98 -6.76
CA VAL A 273 7.74 15.71 -5.33
C VAL A 273 7.00 16.82 -4.59
N ARG A 274 6.26 17.61 -5.35
CA ARG A 274 5.23 18.52 -4.87
C ARG A 274 3.91 18.03 -5.42
N SER A 275 2.91 17.89 -4.56
CA SER A 275 1.55 17.64 -5.02
C SER A 275 1.12 18.81 -5.92
N LEU A 276 0.58 18.49 -7.10
CA LEU A 276 0.18 19.47 -8.12
C LEU A 276 -0.81 20.49 -7.54
N LEU A 277 -1.72 20.05 -6.66
CA LEU A 277 -2.71 20.91 -6.01
C LEU A 277 -2.18 21.75 -4.85
N THR A 278 -0.95 21.53 -4.36
CA THR A 278 -0.29 22.51 -3.48
C THR A 278 0.24 23.72 -4.25
N LEU A 279 0.37 23.62 -5.59
CA LEU A 279 0.89 24.69 -6.45
C LEU A 279 -0.20 25.56 -7.11
N VAL A 280 -1.47 25.14 -7.07
CA VAL A 280 -2.56 25.78 -7.84
C VAL A 280 -3.61 26.44 -6.95
N PHE A 281 -3.64 26.17 -5.64
CA PHE A 281 -4.67 26.69 -4.73
C PHE A 281 -4.15 27.38 -3.44
N PHE A 282 -2.88 27.79 -3.41
CA PHE A 282 -2.35 28.71 -2.39
C PHE A 282 -1.47 29.79 -3.03
#